data_AF-A0A7S4FJM1-F1
#
_entry.id   AF-A0A7S4FJM1-F1
#
_cell.length_a   1.000
_cell.length_b   1.000
_cell.length_c   1.000
_cell.angle_alpha   90.00
_cell.angle_beta   90.00
_cell.angle_gamma   90.00
#
_symmetry.space_group_name_H-M   'P 1'
#
loop_
_entity.id
_entity.type
_entity.pdbx_description
1 polymer ?
#
loop_
_entity_poly.entity_id
_entity_poly.type
_entity_poly.pdbx_seq_one_letter_code
_entity_poly.pdbx_strand_id
1 'polypeptide(L)'
;DYCAHLAEGYRSSTSPDRRGRTKDMLTTVAVSVLSGAVSTIVSSCFLLGPLITFFPKFGTGILLTAACSIVMSIFVFSACMSIFGPQRNQGDLFYLCKSSPKIRDEPGLRPADE
;
A
#
# COMPACT_ATOMS: atom_id res chain seq x y z
N ASP A 1 -7.38 2.19 3.26
CA ASP A 1 -7.25 0.74 2.99
C ASP A 1 -6.67 0.48 1.61
N TYR A 2 -7.35 0.88 0.54
CA TYR A 2 -6.90 0.67 -0.85
C TYR A 2 -5.45 1.08 -1.12
N CYS A 3 -5.02 2.28 -0.70
CA CYS A 3 -3.62 2.72 -0.89
C CYS A 3 -2.61 1.86 -0.12
N ALA A 4 -2.97 1.36 1.07
CA ALA A 4 -2.09 0.52 1.87
C ALA A 4 -1.91 -0.86 1.23
N HIS A 5 -2.98 -1.45 0.69
CA HIS A 5 -2.89 -2.67 -0.10
C HIS A 5 -2.03 -2.49 -1.35
N LEU A 6 -2.22 -1.39 -2.08
CA LEU A 6 -1.35 -1.08 -3.22
C LEU A 6 0.11 -0.87 -2.78
N ALA A 7 0.37 -0.19 -1.66
CA ALA A 7 1.72 0.01 -1.14
C ALA A 7 2.42 -1.32 -0.81
N GLU A 8 1.70 -2.29 -0.23
CA GLU A 8 2.23 -3.63 0.03
C GLU A 8 2.54 -4.37 -1.29
N GLY A 9 1.69 -4.23 -2.31
CA GLY A 9 1.95 -4.72 -3.65
C GLY A 9 3.19 -4.10 -4.30
N TYR A 10 3.38 -2.79 -4.11
CA TYR A 10 4.55 -2.07 -4.60
C TYR A 10 5.83 -2.52 -3.89
N ARG A 11 5.76 -2.79 -2.59
CA ARG A 11 6.89 -3.25 -1.77
C ARG A 11 7.30 -4.69 -2.11
N SER A 12 6.34 -5.57 -2.36
CA SER A 12 6.59 -6.98 -2.67
C SER A 12 7.10 -7.22 -4.10
N SER A 13 7.04 -6.22 -4.98
CA SER A 13 7.55 -6.31 -6.35
C SER A 13 9.08 -6.49 -6.40
N THR A 14 9.52 -7.45 -7.22
CA THR A 14 10.94 -7.73 -7.49
C THR A 14 11.56 -6.80 -8.53
N SER A 15 10.77 -5.95 -9.18
CA SER A 15 11.27 -5.03 -10.22
C SER A 15 12.28 -4.03 -9.64
N PRO A 16 13.43 -3.76 -10.32
CA PRO A 16 14.41 -2.78 -9.84
C PRO A 16 13.95 -1.33 -10.05
N ASP A 17 13.16 -1.08 -11.10
CA ASP A 17 12.69 0.25 -11.49
C ASP A 17 11.33 0.59 -10.87
N ARG A 18 11.15 1.87 -10.50
CA ARG A 18 9.88 2.39 -9.96
C ARG A 18 8.68 2.11 -10.87
N ARG A 19 8.86 2.30 -12.18
CA ARG A 19 7.79 2.04 -13.18
C ARG A 19 7.43 0.56 -13.26
N GLY A 20 8.43 -0.32 -13.18
CA GLY A 20 8.23 -1.77 -13.15
C GLY A 20 7.43 -2.18 -11.92
N ARG A 21 7.81 -1.66 -10.74
CA ARG A 21 7.10 -1.90 -9.47
C ARG A 21 5.66 -1.38 -9.49
N THR A 22 5.43 -0.18 -9.99
CA THR A 22 4.07 0.37 -10.13
C THR A 22 3.23 -0.47 -11.09
N LYS A 23 3.80 -0.94 -12.20
CA LYS A 23 3.09 -1.79 -13.15
C LYS A 23 2.72 -3.14 -12.52
N ASP A 24 3.66 -3.77 -11.82
CA ASP A 24 3.45 -5.04 -11.13
C ASP A 24 2.39 -4.94 -10.01
N MET A 25 2.45 -3.87 -9.21
CA MET A 25 1.43 -3.52 -8.23
C MET A 25 0.03 -3.39 -8.88
N LEU A 26 -0.06 -2.72 -10.03
CA LEU A 26 -1.32 -2.54 -10.76
C LEU A 26 -1.85 -3.85 -11.37
N THR A 27 -0.98 -4.73 -11.85
CA THR A 27 -1.41 -6.00 -12.45
C THR A 27 -1.81 -7.03 -11.42
N THR A 28 -1.15 -7.04 -10.26
CA THR A 28 -1.28 -8.12 -9.27
C THR A 28 -2.24 -7.74 -8.14
N VAL A 29 -2.11 -6.53 -7.58
CA VAL A 29 -2.86 -6.14 -6.37
C VAL A 29 -4.08 -5.26 -6.68
N ALA A 30 -3.99 -4.37 -7.66
CA ALA A 30 -5.10 -3.46 -7.95
C ALA A 30 -6.37 -4.19 -8.41
N VAL A 31 -6.24 -5.34 -9.08
CA VAL A 31 -7.38 -6.15 -9.52
C VAL A 31 -8.19 -6.68 -8.33
N SER A 32 -7.50 -7.16 -7.30
CA SER A 32 -8.13 -7.68 -6.06
C SER A 32 -8.80 -6.57 -5.25
N VAL A 33 -8.17 -5.39 -5.18
CA VAL A 33 -8.75 -4.22 -4.50
C VAL A 33 -9.99 -3.73 -5.25
N LEU A 34 -9.94 -3.74 -6.58
CA LEU A 34 -11.07 -3.32 -7.43
C LEU A 34 -12.26 -4.26 -7.31
N SER A 35 -12.07 -5.58 -7.30
CA SER A 35 -13.17 -6.52 -7.11
C SER A 35 -13.84 -6.36 -5.73
N GLY A 36 -13.04 -6.13 -4.68
CA GLY A 36 -13.55 -5.82 -3.35
C GLY A 36 -14.39 -4.54 -3.32
N ALA A 37 -13.87 -3.45 -3.90
CA ALA A 37 -14.58 -2.17 -3.97
C ALA A 37 -15.87 -2.25 -4.81
N VAL A 38 -15.85 -2.96 -5.94
CA VAL A 38 -17.05 -3.18 -6.77
C VAL A 38 -18.14 -3.89 -5.96
N SER A 39 -17.78 -4.88 -5.15
CA SER A 39 -18.74 -5.57 -4.28
C SER A 39 -19.36 -4.61 -3.25
N THR A 40 -18.57 -3.68 -2.69
CA THR A 40 -19.09 -2.64 -1.79
C THR A 40 -20.01 -1.66 -2.51
N ILE A 41 -19.67 -1.26 -3.73
CA ILE A 41 -20.48 -0.36 -4.57
C ILE A 41 -21.82 -1.02 -4.89
N VAL A 42 -21.80 -2.28 -5.34
CA VAL A 42 -23.02 -3.04 -5.67
C VAL A 42 -23.90 -3.21 -4.43
N SER A 43 -23.31 -3.57 -3.29
CA SER A 43 -24.04 -3.67 -2.02
C SER A 43 -24.66 -2.33 -1.60
N SER A 44 -23.89 -1.24 -1.72
CA SER A 44 -24.36 0.13 -1.40
C SER A 44 -25.47 0.61 -2.33
N CYS A 45 -25.45 0.21 -3.61
CA CYS A 45 -26.55 0.47 -4.54
C CYS A 45 -27.84 -0.24 -4.13
N PHE A 46 -27.76 -1.45 -3.59
CA PHE A 46 -28.94 -2.19 -3.12
C PHE A 46 -29.62 -1.51 -1.92
N LEU A 47 -28.83 -0.79 -1.10
CA LEU A 47 -29.31 0.02 0.02
C LEU A 47 -30.09 1.28 -0.39
N LEU A 48 -30.20 1.60 -1.68
CA LEU A 48 -30.96 2.76 -2.18
C LEU A 48 -32.45 2.48 -2.43
N GLY A 49 -32.86 1.21 -2.49
CA GLY A 49 -34.26 0.80 -2.70
C GLY A 49 -35.23 0.86 -1.50
N PRO A 50 -34.80 0.78 -0.22
CA PRO A 50 -35.73 0.80 0.92
C PRO A 50 -36.44 2.15 1.15
N LEU A 51 -37.70 2.09 1.62
CA LEU A 51 -38.50 3.27 2.00
C LEU A 51 -37.97 4.00 3.26
N ILE A 52 -37.23 3.30 4.12
CA ILE A 52 -36.66 3.87 5.34
C ILE A 52 -35.51 4.80 4.95
N THR A 53 -35.70 6.10 5.15
CA THR A 53 -34.81 7.20 4.69
C THR A 53 -33.39 7.20 5.28
N PHE A 54 -33.13 6.37 6.29
CA PHE A 54 -31.78 6.15 6.85
C PHE A 54 -30.86 5.41 5.88
N PHE A 55 -31.34 4.32 5.27
CA PHE A 55 -30.53 3.47 4.39
C PHE A 55 -30.00 4.17 3.14
N PRO A 56 -30.80 4.94 2.37
CA PRO A 56 -30.29 5.62 1.19
C PRO A 56 -29.29 6.74 1.54
N LYS A 57 -29.48 7.45 2.66
CA LYS A 57 -28.51 8.48 3.11
C LYS A 57 -27.18 7.86 3.52
N PHE A 58 -27.23 6.75 4.26
CA PHE A 58 -26.04 6.01 4.68
C PHE A 58 -25.33 5.34 3.48
N GLY A 59 -26.09 4.67 2.61
CA GLY A 59 -25.59 4.00 1.41
C GLY A 59 -24.94 4.97 0.43
N THR A 60 -25.51 6.16 0.23
CA THR A 60 -24.90 7.20 -0.63
C THR A 60 -23.54 7.65 -0.11
N GLY A 61 -23.39 7.79 1.22
CA GLY A 61 -22.10 8.15 1.83
C GLY A 61 -21.03 7.09 1.62
N ILE A 62 -21.38 5.81 1.80
CA ILE A 62 -20.47 4.68 1.55
C ILE A 62 -20.11 4.60 0.07
N LEU A 63 -21.11 4.69 -0.82
CA LEU A 63 -20.93 4.62 -2.27
C LEU A 63 -19.95 5.69 -2.76
N LEU A 64 -20.17 6.94 -2.36
CA LEU A 64 -19.30 8.07 -2.74
C LEU A 64 -17.88 7.89 -2.19
N THR A 65 -17.76 7.53 -0.91
CA THR A 65 -16.46 7.36 -0.26
C THR A 65 -15.67 6.21 -0.89
N ALA A 66 -16.31 5.07 -1.15
CA ALA A 66 -15.67 3.92 -1.79
C ALA A 66 -15.25 4.25 -3.24
N ALA A 67 -16.13 4.88 -4.02
CA ALA A 67 -15.85 5.29 -5.39
C ALA A 67 -14.69 6.30 -5.47
N CYS A 68 -14.72 7.35 -4.65
CA CYS A 68 -13.62 8.32 -4.60
C CYS A 68 -12.31 7.67 -4.12
N SER A 69 -12.38 6.83 -3.08
CA SER A 69 -11.21 6.15 -2.52
C SER A 69 -10.51 5.26 -3.55
N ILE A 70 -11.27 4.50 -4.35
CA ILE A 70 -10.66 3.63 -5.36
C ILE A 70 -10.03 4.41 -6.51
N VAL A 71 -10.67 5.50 -6.97
CA VAL A 71 -10.12 6.36 -8.02
C VAL A 71 -8.82 7.01 -7.53
N MET A 72 -8.82 7.57 -6.33
CA MET A 72 -7.62 8.19 -5.75
C MET A 72 -6.50 7.16 -5.54
N SER A 73 -6.83 5.94 -5.13
CA SER A 73 -5.84 4.88 -4.92
C SER A 73 -5.25 4.35 -6.24
N ILE A 74 -6.07 4.04 -7.24
CA ILE A 74 -5.55 3.45 -8.48
C ILE A 74 -4.86 4.49 -9.34
N PHE A 75 -5.40 5.71 -9.46
CA PHE A 75 -4.84 6.72 -10.35
C PHE A 75 -3.80 7.60 -9.65
N VAL A 76 -4.20 8.31 -8.60
CA VAL A 76 -3.33 9.32 -7.96
C VAL A 76 -2.17 8.65 -7.25
N PHE A 77 -2.43 7.62 -6.45
CA PHE A 77 -1.36 6.93 -5.73
C PHE A 77 -0.42 6.16 -6.66
N SER A 78 -0.91 5.46 -7.69
CA SER A 78 -0.03 4.79 -8.67
C SER A 78 0.80 5.78 -9.48
N ALA A 79 0.24 6.91 -9.90
CA ALA A 79 1.00 7.96 -10.57
C ALA A 79 2.08 8.54 -9.64
N CYS A 80 1.75 8.78 -8.38
CA CYS A 80 2.70 9.25 -7.37
C CYS A 80 3.84 8.23 -7.17
N MET A 81 3.54 6.93 -7.05
CA MET A 81 4.56 5.88 -6.94
C MET A 81 5.39 5.73 -8.21
N SER A 82 4.83 5.99 -9.39
CA SER A 82 5.60 5.96 -10.63
C SER A 82 6.63 7.10 -10.72
N ILE A 83 6.41 8.23 -10.04
CA ILE A 83 7.28 9.42 -10.09
C ILE A 83 8.20 9.46 -8.86
N PHE A 84 7.61 9.40 -7.68
CA PHE A 84 8.24 9.58 -6.38
C PHE A 84 8.40 8.27 -5.58
N GLY A 85 8.06 7.12 -6.17
CA GLY A 85 8.16 5.84 -5.45
C GLY A 85 9.61 5.44 -5.15
N PRO A 86 9.85 4.81 -4.00
CA PRO A 86 11.17 4.33 -3.62
C PRO A 86 11.63 3.23 -4.59
N GLN A 87 12.92 3.24 -4.93
CA GLN A 87 13.56 2.19 -5.71
C GLN A 87 14.51 1.38 -4.82
N ARG A 88 14.60 0.06 -5.07
CA ARG A 88 15.47 -0.86 -4.32
C ARG A 88 15.14 -0.83 -2.81
N ASN A 89 16.12 -0.57 -1.95
CA ASN A 89 16.01 -0.56 -0.48
C ASN A 89 15.93 0.88 0.09
N GLN A 90 15.56 1.87 -0.72
CA GLN A 90 15.40 3.23 -0.23
C GLN A 90 14.30 3.29 0.84
N GLY A 91 14.64 3.85 2.01
CA GLY A 91 13.70 4.00 3.14
C GLY A 91 13.49 2.74 3.98
N ASP A 92 14.30 1.68 3.77
CA ASP A 92 14.20 0.47 4.58
C ASP A 92 14.81 0.70 5.98
N LEU A 93 13.94 0.76 7.00
CA LEU A 93 14.33 0.98 8.39
C LEU A 93 15.31 -0.07 8.91
N PHE A 94 15.27 -1.30 8.39
CA PHE A 94 16.16 -2.37 8.83
C PHE A 94 17.62 -2.06 8.48
N TYR A 95 17.88 -1.50 7.29
CA TYR A 95 19.22 -1.10 6.88
C TYR A 95 19.71 0.15 7.62
N LEU A 96 18.79 1.07 7.94
CA LEU A 96 19.11 2.25 8.74
C LEU A 96 19.44 1.89 10.20
N CYS A 97 18.65 1.01 10.82
CA CYS A 97 18.84 0.62 12.21
C CYS A 97 20.05 -0.31 12.43
N LYS A 98 20.43 -1.08 11.39
CA LYS A 98 21.67 -1.89 11.40
C LYS A 98 22.93 -1.04 11.20
N SER A 99 22.80 0.19 10.70
CA SER A 99 23.91 1.13 10.49
C SER A 99 24.17 2.05 11.68
N SER A 100 23.47 1.90 12.81
CA SER A 100 23.91 2.48 14.08
C SER A 100 25.33 1.97 14.37
N PRO A 101 26.34 2.85 14.48
CA PRO A 101 27.70 2.41 14.74
C PRO A 101 27.69 1.66 16.06
N LYS A 102 28.11 0.40 16.02
CA LYS A 102 28.51 -0.32 17.22
C LYS A 102 29.63 0.51 17.84
N ILE A 103 29.29 1.29 18.87
CA ILE A 103 30.23 2.09 19.66
C ILE A 103 31.32 1.12 20.10
N ARG A 104 32.54 1.34 19.62
CA ARG A 104 33.73 0.57 20.02
C ARG A 104 34.08 0.98 21.44
N ASP A 105 33.57 0.25 22.41
CA ASP A 105 34.13 0.27 23.77
C ASP A 105 35.36 -0.66 23.79
N GLU A 106 36.55 -0.07 23.59
CA GLU A 106 37.89 -0.28 24.21
C GLU A 106 38.41 -1.72 24.56
N PRO A 107 39.74 -1.89 24.80
CA PRO A 107 40.54 -2.97 24.24
C PRO A 107 40.96 -4.01 25.27
N GLY A 108 41.40 -5.17 24.77
CA GLY A 108 42.21 -6.12 25.52
C GLY A 108 41.44 -7.36 25.96
N LEU A 109 41.63 -8.46 25.23
CA LEU A 109 42.35 -9.65 25.70
C LEU A 109 42.20 -10.76 24.65
N ARG A 110 43.23 -11.00 23.83
CA ARG A 110 43.55 -12.37 23.35
C ARG A 110 44.33 -13.06 24.49
N PRO A 111 44.46 -14.39 24.61
CA PRO A 111 44.36 -15.47 23.61
C PRO A 111 43.40 -16.61 24.11
N ALA A 112 43.23 -17.82 23.55
CA ALA A 112 44.17 -18.71 22.90
C ALA A 112 43.49 -19.73 21.94
N ASP A 113 44.16 -19.92 20.81
CA ASP A 113 44.57 -21.19 20.24
C ASP A 113 44.61 -22.39 21.22
N GLU A 114 43.66 -23.32 21.08
CA GLU A 114 43.83 -24.79 20.91
C GLU A 114 42.49 -25.46 20.58
#